data_AF-A0A150WET6-F1
#
_entry.id   AF-A0A150WET6-F1
#
_cell.length_a   1.000
_cell.length_b   1.000
_cell.length_c   1.000
_cell.angle_alpha   90.00
_cell.angle_beta   90.00
_cell.angle_gamma   90.00
#
_symmetry.space_group_name_H-M   'P 1'
#
loop_
_entity.id
_entity.type
_entity.pdbx_description
1 polymer ?
#
loop_
_entity_poly.entity_id
_entity_poly.type
_entity_poly.pdbx_seq_one_letter_code
_entity_poly.pdbx_strand_id
1 'polypeptide(L)'
;MRLLVSLAFLVGTSSLSYAKVPYNELDALRRKTIVVRSAMDNPNQPWVKKCVSADKRTMAGSRLALATDNAAADWKKNTATKGDLLEITEKIKMCEARGSCSVYEVYLGAVQIPADLTEMAVGLRSELEKKLEAMTSSSYQNALAEIKQPCVLLKSLTKGPR
;
A
#
# COMPACT_ATOMS: atom_id res chain seq x y z
N MET A 1 12.67 14.86 64.85
CA MET A 1 12.11 13.59 64.31
C MET A 1 11.59 13.88 62.92
N ARG A 2 12.29 13.45 61.85
CA ARG A 2 11.91 12.34 60.95
C ARG A 2 10.47 12.49 60.45
N LEU A 3 10.14 12.69 59.17
CA LEU A 3 10.56 11.91 58.00
C LEU A 3 10.49 12.69 56.67
N LEU A 4 11.47 12.40 55.81
CA LEU A 4 11.41 12.41 54.34
C LEU A 4 10.43 11.35 53.84
N VAL A 5 9.58 11.65 52.85
CA VAL A 5 9.08 10.71 51.81
C VAL A 5 8.61 11.56 50.61
N SER A 6 9.46 11.81 49.62
CA SER A 6 9.62 11.07 48.35
C SER A 6 8.73 11.56 47.20
N LEU A 7 9.43 12.10 46.20
CA LEU A 7 9.08 12.20 44.79
C LEU A 7 8.30 10.96 44.30
N ALA A 8 7.23 11.20 43.56
CA ALA A 8 6.79 10.28 42.51
C ALA A 8 6.37 11.13 41.30
N PHE A 9 7.36 11.42 40.46
CA PHE A 9 7.16 11.85 39.08
C PHE A 9 6.40 10.73 38.37
N LEU A 10 5.09 10.89 38.19
CA LEU A 10 4.30 10.11 37.25
C LEU A 10 4.65 10.58 35.84
N VAL A 11 5.82 10.15 35.35
CA VAL A 11 6.07 10.07 33.91
C VAL A 11 5.19 8.95 33.42
N GLY A 12 3.98 9.30 32.99
CA GLY A 12 3.15 8.44 32.19
C GLY A 12 3.93 8.11 30.92
N THR A 13 4.59 6.96 30.91
CA THR A 13 5.11 6.34 29.70
C THR A 13 3.88 5.95 28.87
N SER A 14 3.37 6.91 28.12
CA SER A 14 2.48 6.68 27.00
C SER A 14 3.13 5.60 26.16
N SER A 15 2.63 4.38 26.30
CA SER A 15 2.99 3.27 25.44
C SER A 15 2.39 3.66 24.09
N LEU A 16 3.15 4.45 23.32
CA LEU A 16 2.89 4.64 21.90
C LEU A 16 2.99 3.24 21.34
N SER A 17 1.82 2.60 21.21
CA SER A 17 1.65 1.35 20.51
C SER A 17 2.05 1.66 19.08
N TYR A 18 3.34 1.52 18.77
CA TYR A 18 3.89 1.64 17.43
C TYR A 18 3.11 0.65 16.58
N ALA A 19 2.16 1.18 15.81
CA ALA A 19 1.29 0.38 14.98
C ALA A 19 2.19 -0.44 14.06
N LYS A 20 2.16 -1.77 14.26
CA LYS A 20 2.83 -2.74 13.42
C LYS A 20 2.48 -2.41 11.98
N VAL A 21 3.50 -2.25 11.17
CA VAL A 21 3.44 -1.68 9.82
C VAL A 21 2.28 -2.28 8.99
N PRO A 22 1.54 -1.46 8.21
CA PRO A 22 0.43 -1.89 7.36
C PRO A 22 0.85 -2.74 6.13
N TYR A 23 1.94 -3.51 6.19
CA TYR A 23 2.47 -4.24 5.03
C TYR A 23 1.49 -5.20 4.38
N ASN A 24 0.76 -5.95 5.19
CA ASN A 24 -0.25 -6.86 4.68
C ASN A 24 -1.35 -6.09 3.93
N GLU A 25 -1.69 -4.89 4.41
CA GLU A 25 -2.67 -4.01 3.75
C GLU A 25 -2.10 -3.41 2.48
N LEU A 26 -0.82 -3.01 2.49
CA LEU A 26 -0.10 -2.46 1.35
C LEU A 26 0.05 -3.49 0.23
N ASP A 27 0.43 -4.73 0.55
CA ASP A 27 0.51 -5.83 -0.43
C ASP A 27 -0.88 -6.24 -0.93
N ALA A 28 -1.90 -6.23 -0.05
CA ALA A 28 -3.27 -6.48 -0.46
C ALA A 28 -3.78 -5.40 -1.44
N LEU A 29 -3.51 -4.13 -1.17
CA LEU A 29 -3.83 -3.02 -2.06
C LEU A 29 -3.07 -3.14 -3.38
N ARG A 30 -1.77 -3.44 -3.35
CA ARG A 30 -0.95 -3.70 -4.54
C ARG A 30 -1.56 -4.76 -5.46
N ARG A 31 -1.90 -5.94 -4.91
CA ARG A 31 -2.53 -7.03 -5.69
C ARG A 31 -3.88 -6.62 -6.26
N LYS A 32 -4.70 -5.92 -5.47
CA LYS A 32 -5.98 -5.37 -5.93
C LYS A 32 -5.80 -4.39 -7.10
N THR A 33 -4.81 -3.49 -7.01
CA THR A 33 -4.49 -2.53 -8.07
C THR A 33 -4.06 -3.21 -9.36
N ILE A 34 -3.15 -4.19 -9.29
CA ILE A 34 -2.72 -4.96 -10.47
C ILE A 34 -3.92 -5.64 -11.15
N VAL A 35 -4.77 -6.29 -10.36
CA VAL A 35 -5.95 -7.02 -10.88
C VAL A 35 -6.96 -6.07 -11.53
N VAL A 36 -7.33 -4.98 -10.86
CA VAL A 36 -8.29 -4.00 -11.39
C VAL A 36 -7.74 -3.34 -12.64
N ARG A 37 -6.47 -2.92 -12.62
CA ARG A 37 -5.84 -2.28 -13.77
C ARG A 37 -5.77 -3.21 -14.97
N SER A 38 -5.34 -4.46 -14.78
CA SER A 38 -5.34 -5.46 -15.86
C SER A 38 -6.75 -5.70 -16.42
N ALA A 39 -7.78 -5.73 -15.57
CA ALA A 39 -9.17 -5.87 -16.01
C ALA A 39 -9.69 -4.65 -16.80
N MET A 40 -9.20 -3.44 -16.50
CA MET A 40 -9.54 -2.21 -17.23
C MET A 40 -8.78 -2.10 -18.55
N ASP A 41 -7.49 -2.41 -18.56
CA ASP A 41 -6.63 -2.31 -19.75
C ASP A 41 -6.89 -3.44 -20.75
N ASN A 42 -7.27 -4.64 -20.28
CA ASN A 42 -7.63 -5.77 -21.13
C ASN A 42 -8.96 -6.42 -20.71
N PRO A 43 -10.10 -5.76 -20.99
CA PRO A 43 -11.43 -6.22 -20.59
C PRO A 43 -11.87 -7.53 -21.26
N ASN A 44 -11.15 -7.97 -22.29
CA ASN A 44 -11.51 -9.13 -23.10
C ASN A 44 -10.87 -10.44 -22.62
N GLN A 45 -9.97 -10.40 -21.64
CA GLN A 45 -9.34 -11.62 -21.12
C GLN A 45 -10.39 -12.60 -20.57
N PRO A 46 -10.23 -13.93 -20.77
CA PRO A 46 -11.20 -14.93 -20.35
C PRO A 46 -11.57 -14.87 -18.87
N TRP A 47 -10.57 -14.66 -17.99
CA TRP A 47 -10.83 -14.55 -16.56
C TRP A 47 -11.62 -13.28 -16.22
N VAL A 48 -11.36 -12.14 -16.87
CA VAL A 48 -12.13 -10.90 -16.64
C VAL A 48 -13.60 -11.12 -16.99
N LYS A 49 -13.88 -11.67 -18.18
CA LYS A 49 -15.25 -12.00 -18.63
C LYS A 49 -15.96 -12.98 -17.70
N LYS A 50 -15.23 -13.96 -17.15
CA LYS A 50 -15.76 -14.93 -16.18
C LYS A 50 -16.06 -14.31 -14.81
N CYS A 51 -15.37 -13.23 -14.46
CA CYS A 51 -15.38 -12.71 -13.09
C CYS A 51 -16.32 -11.52 -12.90
N VAL A 52 -16.42 -10.60 -13.86
CA VAL A 52 -17.22 -9.38 -13.74
C VAL A 52 -17.73 -8.88 -15.10
N SER A 53 -18.89 -8.21 -15.08
CA SER A 53 -19.45 -7.47 -16.22
C SER A 53 -18.79 -6.10 -16.40
N ALA A 54 -19.08 -5.40 -17.51
CA ALA A 54 -18.44 -4.14 -17.87
C ALA A 54 -18.67 -3.01 -16.85
N ASP A 55 -19.92 -2.83 -16.41
CA ASP A 55 -20.35 -1.91 -15.35
C ASP A 55 -19.63 -2.19 -14.02
N LYS A 56 -19.46 -3.47 -13.70
CA LYS A 56 -18.76 -3.90 -12.48
C LYS A 56 -17.26 -3.60 -12.53
N ARG A 57 -16.62 -3.55 -13.71
CA ARG A 57 -15.21 -3.15 -13.81
C ARG A 57 -15.01 -1.68 -13.46
N THR A 58 -15.86 -0.80 -13.99
CA THR A 58 -15.83 0.61 -13.65
C THR A 58 -16.05 0.82 -12.15
N MET A 59 -17.04 0.11 -11.57
CA MET A 59 -17.27 0.10 -10.13
C MET A 59 -16.06 -0.41 -9.31
N ALA A 60 -15.36 -1.44 -9.80
CA ALA A 60 -14.12 -1.92 -9.17
C ALA A 60 -13.04 -0.84 -9.15
N GLY A 61 -12.89 -0.11 -10.26
CA GLY A 61 -11.98 1.04 -10.37
C GLY A 61 -12.29 2.12 -9.34
N SER A 62 -13.54 2.58 -9.28
CA SER A 62 -13.97 3.60 -8.32
C SER A 62 -13.79 3.16 -6.86
N ARG A 63 -14.10 1.89 -6.54
CA ARG A 63 -13.93 1.38 -5.18
C ARG A 63 -12.48 1.14 -4.78
N LEU A 64 -11.63 0.79 -5.74
CA LEU A 64 -10.20 0.74 -5.50
C LEU A 64 -9.62 2.12 -5.20
N ALA A 65 -10.06 3.16 -5.93
CA ALA A 65 -9.66 4.54 -5.64
C ALA A 65 -10.06 4.93 -4.21
N LEU A 66 -11.33 4.69 -3.83
CA LEU A 66 -11.82 4.95 -2.48
C LEU A 66 -11.03 4.18 -1.40
N ALA A 67 -10.71 2.90 -1.64
CA ALA A 67 -9.90 2.11 -0.71
C ALA A 67 -8.48 2.66 -0.56
N THR A 68 -7.88 3.14 -1.65
CA THR A 68 -6.56 3.79 -1.64
C THR A 68 -6.61 5.10 -0.86
N ASP A 69 -7.63 5.93 -1.07
CA ASP A 69 -7.79 7.21 -0.37
C ASP A 69 -7.99 7.01 1.13
N ASN A 70 -8.82 6.04 1.53
CA ASN A 70 -9.04 5.70 2.93
C ASN A 70 -7.74 5.19 3.59
N ALA A 71 -7.01 4.31 2.90
CA ALA A 71 -5.73 3.81 3.40
C ALA A 71 -4.71 4.94 3.57
N ALA A 72 -4.60 5.83 2.58
CA ALA A 72 -3.74 7.01 2.68
C ALA A 72 -4.15 7.92 3.85
N ALA A 73 -5.44 8.13 4.08
CA ALA A 73 -5.95 8.91 5.20
C ALA A 73 -5.60 8.28 6.57
N ASP A 74 -5.64 6.95 6.68
CA ASP A 74 -5.26 6.24 7.90
C ASP A 74 -3.76 6.23 8.12
N TRP A 75 -2.95 6.03 7.08
CA TRP A 75 -1.50 6.03 7.17
C TRP A 75 -0.91 7.39 7.56
N LYS A 76 -1.60 8.51 7.27
CA LYS A 76 -1.21 9.85 7.75
C LYS A 76 -1.10 9.98 9.27
N LYS A 77 -1.76 9.09 10.01
CA LYS A 77 -1.72 9.05 11.48
C LYS A 77 -0.52 8.26 12.00
N ASN A 78 0.20 7.56 11.12
CA ASN A 78 1.32 6.69 11.47
C ASN A 78 2.66 7.37 11.18
N THR A 79 3.65 7.06 12.02
CA THR A 79 5.05 7.44 11.82
C THR A 79 5.83 6.25 11.28
N ALA A 80 6.51 6.42 10.16
CA ALA A 80 7.32 5.38 9.55
C ALA A 80 8.55 5.07 10.42
N THR A 81 8.83 3.79 10.63
CA THR A 81 10.07 3.35 11.29
C THR A 81 11.17 3.07 10.26
N LYS A 82 12.42 2.99 10.71
CA LYS A 82 13.54 2.55 9.86
C LYS A 82 13.31 1.13 9.31
N GLY A 83 12.74 0.23 10.11
CA GLY A 83 12.40 -1.11 9.68
C GLY A 83 11.38 -1.08 8.54
N ASP A 84 10.45 -0.13 8.61
CA ASP A 84 9.44 0.04 7.58
C ASP A 84 10.10 0.42 6.25
N LEU A 85 10.88 1.49 6.26
CA LEU A 85 11.52 1.99 5.04
C LEU A 85 12.44 0.94 4.39
N LEU A 86 13.13 0.10 5.19
CA LEU A 86 13.94 -1.01 4.67
C LEU A 86 13.10 -2.10 3.99
N GLU A 87 11.98 -2.50 4.58
CA GLU A 87 11.09 -3.49 3.97
C GLU A 87 10.47 -2.95 2.67
N ILE A 88 10.07 -1.68 2.64
CA ILE A 88 9.58 -1.00 1.43
C ILE A 88 10.66 -0.96 0.36
N THR A 89 11.93 -0.75 0.73
CA THR A 89 13.05 -0.76 -0.21
C THR A 89 13.12 -2.06 -1.00
N GLU A 90 13.05 -3.21 -0.31
CA GLU A 90 13.08 -4.51 -0.98
C GLU A 90 11.85 -4.72 -1.87
N LYS A 91 10.69 -4.22 -1.46
CA LYS A 91 9.47 -4.31 -2.26
C LYS A 91 9.46 -3.40 -3.50
N ILE A 92 10.09 -2.23 -3.44
CA ILE A 92 10.27 -1.33 -4.59
C ILE A 92 11.19 -2.00 -5.63
N LYS A 93 12.26 -2.67 -5.20
CA LYS A 93 13.15 -3.40 -6.11
C LYS A 93 12.39 -4.47 -6.91
N MET A 94 11.43 -5.14 -6.26
CA MET A 94 10.56 -6.17 -6.83
C MET A 94 9.27 -5.61 -7.47
N CYS A 95 9.12 -4.29 -7.60
CA CYS A 95 7.91 -3.73 -8.20
C CYS A 95 8.01 -3.87 -9.72
N GLU A 96 7.21 -4.77 -10.29
CA GLU A 96 7.27 -5.11 -11.71
C GLU A 96 6.27 -4.32 -12.56
N ALA A 97 5.17 -3.83 -11.98
CA ALA A 97 4.13 -3.11 -12.73
C ALA A 97 3.84 -1.71 -12.19
N ARG A 98 3.49 -0.74 -13.05
CA ARG A 98 3.34 0.68 -12.65
C ARG A 98 2.35 0.86 -11.50
N GLY A 99 1.21 0.17 -11.58
CA GLY A 99 0.19 0.15 -10.53
C GLY A 99 0.62 -0.59 -9.27
N SER A 100 1.66 -1.42 -9.33
CA SER A 100 2.25 -2.04 -8.14
C SER A 100 3.15 -1.07 -7.39
N CYS A 101 3.89 -0.22 -8.12
CA CYS A 101 4.83 0.73 -7.56
C CYS A 101 4.12 1.97 -7.00
N SER A 102 3.03 2.42 -7.64
CA SER A 102 2.24 3.57 -7.19
C SER A 102 1.66 3.40 -5.78
N VAL A 103 1.44 2.17 -5.31
CA VAL A 103 0.95 1.93 -3.94
C VAL A 103 2.01 2.31 -2.90
N TYR A 104 3.30 2.11 -3.20
CA TYR A 104 4.40 2.52 -2.31
C TYR A 104 4.60 4.04 -2.33
N GLU A 105 4.39 4.68 -3.49
CA GLU A 105 4.40 6.14 -3.61
C GLU A 105 3.31 6.78 -2.74
N VAL A 106 2.08 6.25 -2.81
CA VAL A 106 0.95 6.70 -1.97
C VAL A 106 1.30 6.55 -0.48
N TYR A 107 1.89 5.42 -0.08
CA TYR A 107 2.30 5.21 1.29
C TYR A 107 3.36 6.23 1.75
N LEU A 108 4.45 6.39 1.00
CA LEU A 108 5.54 7.33 1.32
C LEU A 108 5.10 8.80 1.27
N GLY A 109 4.03 9.12 0.54
CA GLY A 109 3.40 10.44 0.54
C GLY A 109 2.40 10.65 1.68
N ALA A 110 1.90 9.56 2.30
CA ALA A 110 0.91 9.62 3.36
C ALA A 110 1.52 9.58 4.76
N VAL A 111 2.50 8.70 5.02
CA VAL A 111 3.06 8.52 6.37
C VAL A 111 3.91 9.70 6.84
N GLN A 112 3.97 9.89 8.15
CA GLN A 112 4.89 10.85 8.77
C GLN A 112 6.31 10.25 8.79
N ILE A 113 7.28 11.01 8.29
CA ILE A 113 8.68 10.56 8.20
C ILE A 113 9.51 11.36 9.19
N PRO A 114 10.15 10.69 10.18
CA PRO A 114 11.09 11.34 11.10
C PRO A 114 12.25 12.04 10.37
N ALA A 115 12.77 13.11 10.97
CA ALA A 115 13.85 13.90 10.38
C ALA A 115 15.12 13.06 10.09
N ASP A 116 15.47 12.15 10.99
CA ASP A 116 16.60 11.23 10.86
C ASP A 116 16.43 10.17 9.76
N LEU A 117 15.21 9.97 9.26
CA LEU A 117 14.88 9.04 8.18
C LEU A 117 14.56 9.73 6.85
N THR A 118 14.62 11.07 6.79
CA THR A 118 14.21 11.85 5.61
C THR A 118 15.07 11.51 4.39
N GLU A 119 16.39 11.42 4.54
CA GLU A 119 17.31 11.04 3.45
C GLU A 119 16.99 9.66 2.87
N MET A 120 16.66 8.69 3.73
CA MET A 120 16.27 7.35 3.30
C MET A 120 14.98 7.39 2.48
N ALA A 121 14.00 8.17 2.92
CA ALA A 121 12.75 8.34 2.20
C ALA A 121 12.92 9.05 0.85
N VAL A 122 13.81 10.04 0.78
CA VAL A 122 14.17 10.71 -0.49
C VAL A 122 14.80 9.72 -1.46
N GLY A 123 15.75 8.90 -0.98
CA GLY A 123 16.35 7.83 -1.79
C GLY A 123 15.30 6.84 -2.33
N LEU A 124 14.33 6.45 -1.51
CA LEU A 124 13.23 5.58 -1.92
C LEU A 124 12.33 6.21 -2.99
N ARG A 125 12.01 7.50 -2.86
CA ARG A 125 11.21 8.22 -3.86
C ARG A 125 11.94 8.30 -5.20
N SER A 126 13.24 8.57 -5.19
CA SER A 126 14.05 8.57 -6.42
C SER A 126 14.11 7.19 -7.08
N GLU A 127 14.24 6.12 -6.30
CA GLU A 127 14.22 4.76 -6.84
C GLU A 127 12.86 4.40 -7.45
N LEU A 128 11.76 4.83 -6.80
CA LEU A 128 10.41 4.69 -7.32
C LEU A 128 10.22 5.41 -8.66
N GLU A 129 10.67 6.65 -8.77
CA GLU A 129 10.58 7.42 -10.03
C GLU A 129 11.29 6.70 -11.18
N LYS A 130 12.53 6.23 -10.96
CA LYS A 130 13.29 5.46 -11.96
C LYS A 130 12.54 4.20 -12.39
N LYS A 131 11.95 3.47 -11.43
CA LYS A 131 11.15 2.27 -11.74
C LYS A 131 9.90 2.63 -12.53
N LEU A 132 9.20 3.70 -12.15
CA LEU A 132 7.99 4.20 -12.81
C LEU A 132 8.21 4.58 -14.28
N GLU A 133 9.39 5.11 -14.60
CA GLU A 133 9.83 5.42 -15.96
C GLU A 133 10.16 4.17 -16.79
N ALA A 134 10.70 3.12 -16.17
CA ALA A 134 11.18 1.92 -16.86
C ALA A 134 10.08 0.88 -17.18
N MET A 135 8.84 1.09 -16.75
CA MET A 135 7.79 0.05 -16.82
C MET A 135 6.97 0.03 -18.11
N THR A 136 6.73 -1.18 -18.61
CA THR A 136 5.99 -1.45 -19.86
C THR A 136 4.66 -2.16 -19.61
N SER A 137 3.78 -2.17 -20.61
CA SER A 137 2.50 -2.89 -20.56
C SER A 137 2.64 -4.40 -20.32
N SER A 138 3.73 -5.04 -20.77
CA SER A 138 3.98 -6.47 -20.51
C SER A 138 4.26 -6.75 -19.04
N SER A 139 4.83 -5.79 -18.32
CA SER A 139 5.16 -5.91 -16.90
C SER A 139 3.91 -6.06 -16.03
N TYR A 140 2.76 -5.51 -16.45
CA TYR A 140 1.47 -5.75 -15.81
C TYR A 140 0.99 -7.20 -15.92
N GLN A 141 1.23 -7.87 -17.04
CA GLN A 141 0.82 -9.26 -17.24
C GLN A 141 1.71 -10.20 -16.43
N ASN A 142 3.00 -9.90 -16.32
CA ASN A 142 3.94 -10.65 -15.48
C ASN A 142 3.55 -10.54 -14.01
N ALA A 143 3.32 -9.32 -13.50
CA ALA A 143 2.89 -9.10 -12.12
C ALA A 143 1.52 -9.75 -11.82
N LEU A 144 0.62 -9.83 -12.81
CA LEU A 144 -0.65 -10.54 -12.66
C LEU A 144 -0.45 -12.06 -12.54
N ALA A 145 0.53 -12.64 -13.23
CA ALA A 145 0.78 -14.08 -13.21
C ALA A 145 1.17 -14.61 -11.81
N GLU A 146 1.77 -13.76 -10.98
CA GLU A 146 2.10 -14.10 -9.58
C GLU A 146 0.88 -14.13 -8.65
N ILE A 147 -0.27 -13.60 -9.10
CA ILE A 147 -1.48 -13.51 -8.31
C ILE A 147 -2.29 -14.80 -8.49
N LYS A 148 -2.30 -15.65 -7.47
CA LYS A 148 -3.00 -16.96 -7.50
C LYS A 148 -4.52 -16.87 -7.74
N GLN A 149 -5.18 -15.78 -7.32
CA GLN A 149 -6.65 -15.67 -7.33
C GLN A 149 -7.16 -14.28 -7.78
N PRO A 150 -6.89 -13.85 -9.02
CA PRO A 150 -7.24 -12.51 -9.49
C PRO A 150 -8.76 -12.31 -9.55
N CYS A 151 -9.52 -13.36 -9.88
CA CYS A 151 -10.98 -13.33 -9.91
C CYS A 151 -11.60 -13.00 -8.54
N VAL A 152 -11.03 -13.52 -7.46
CA VAL A 152 -11.54 -13.33 -6.09
C VAL A 152 -11.33 -11.88 -5.67
N LEU A 153 -10.13 -11.33 -5.93
CA LEU A 153 -9.82 -9.93 -5.65
C LEU A 153 -10.73 -8.98 -6.43
N LEU A 154 -10.93 -9.23 -7.72
CA LEU A 154 -11.82 -8.41 -8.55
C LEU A 154 -13.28 -8.47 -8.07
N LYS A 155 -13.78 -9.66 -7.71
CA LYS A 155 -15.13 -9.83 -7.14
C LYS A 155 -15.28 -9.15 -5.78
N SER A 156 -14.25 -9.16 -4.94
CA SER A 156 -14.30 -8.54 -3.60
C SER A 156 -14.58 -7.03 -3.69
N LEU A 157 -13.95 -6.35 -4.66
CA LEU A 157 -14.14 -4.91 -4.87
C LEU A 157 -15.50 -4.59 -5.48
N THR A 158 -16.06 -5.47 -6.32
CA THR A 158 -17.34 -5.21 -6.99
C THR A 158 -18.57 -5.53 -6.16
N LYS A 159 -18.45 -6.38 -5.12
CA LYS A 159 -19.57 -6.67 -4.21
C LYS A 159 -19.84 -5.55 -3.20
N GLY A 160 -18.80 -4.86 -2.74
CA GLY A 160 -18.94 -3.73 -1.79
C GLY A 160 -19.21 -4.21 -0.37
N PRO A 161 -19.16 -3.30 0.63
CA PRO A 161 -19.64 -3.66 1.96
C PRO A 161 -21.13 -4.00 1.85
N ARG A 162 -21.51 -5.13 2.43
CA ARG A 162 -22.93 -5.46 2.66
C ARG A 162 -23.50 -4.51 3.70
#